data_AF-A0A7K3NG48-F1
#
_entry.id   AF-A0A7K3NG48-F1
#
_cell.length_a   1.000
_cell.length_b   1.000
_cell.length_c   1.000
_cell.angle_alpha   90.00
_cell.angle_beta   90.00
_cell.angle_gamma   90.00
#
_symmetry.space_group_name_H-M   'P 1'
#
loop_
_entity.id
_entity.type
_entity.pdbx_description
1 polymer ?
#
loop_
_entity_poly.entity_id
_entity_poly.type
_entity_poly.pdbx_seq_one_letter_code
_entity_poly.pdbx_strand_id
1 'polypeptide(L)'
;MSAQTITVNGIECHPIVEKCQGCERTKEVDGVKYCASYPLPERKWAQKVCNFATHMKLEIDKGGKVNVNPLKASKRAARGR
;
A
#
# COMPACT_ATOMS: atom_id res chain seq x y z
N MET A 1 -16.79 -5.64 19.79
CA MET A 1 -17.34 -4.99 18.58
C MET A 1 -17.25 -6.01 17.46
N SER A 2 -18.39 -6.48 16.97
CA SER A 2 -18.49 -7.59 16.02
C SER A 2 -17.90 -7.16 14.68
N ALA A 3 -16.63 -7.48 14.43
CA ALA A 3 -16.01 -7.29 13.13
C ALA A 3 -16.72 -8.23 12.15
N GLN A 4 -17.55 -7.67 11.27
CA GLN A 4 -18.22 -8.40 10.20
C GLN A 4 -17.15 -8.87 9.22
N THR A 5 -16.63 -10.07 9.42
CA THR A 5 -15.70 -10.72 8.49
C THR A 5 -16.50 -11.35 7.36
N ILE A 6 -16.05 -11.10 6.12
CA ILE A 6 -16.64 -11.72 4.94
C ILE A 6 -15.70 -12.79 4.40
N THR A 7 -16.24 -13.88 3.90
CA THR A 7 -15.40 -14.92 3.27
C THR A 7 -15.46 -14.72 1.75
N VAL A 8 -14.33 -14.33 1.15
CA VAL A 8 -14.21 -14.18 -0.29
C VAL A 8 -13.26 -15.25 -0.81
N ASN A 9 -13.74 -16.14 -1.67
CA ASN A 9 -12.96 -17.26 -2.23
C ASN A 9 -12.25 -18.13 -1.18
N GLY A 10 -12.90 -18.35 -0.03
CA GLY A 10 -12.32 -19.13 1.08
C GLY A 10 -11.33 -18.39 1.97
N ILE A 11 -11.16 -17.07 1.78
CA ILE A 11 -10.31 -16.21 2.59
C ILE A 11 -11.18 -15.25 3.41
N GLU A 12 -10.99 -15.26 4.72
CA GLU A 12 -11.63 -14.31 5.63
C GLU A 12 -11.05 -12.90 5.43
N CYS A 13 -11.87 -11.99 4.93
CA CYS A 13 -11.55 -10.58 4.74
C CYS A 13 -12.24 -9.75 5.82
N HIS A 14 -11.49 -8.84 6.41
CA HIS A 14 -11.97 -7.85 7.35
C HIS A 14 -12.43 -6.58 6.63
N PRO A 15 -13.35 -5.81 7.24
CA PRO A 15 -13.84 -4.57 6.67
C PRO A 15 -12.72 -3.53 6.55
N ILE A 16 -12.89 -2.60 5.61
CA ILE A 16 -11.94 -1.49 5.44
C ILE A 16 -11.83 -0.64 6.71
N VAL A 17 -10.62 -0.12 6.95
CA VAL A 17 -10.37 0.90 7.98
C VAL A 17 -10.61 2.30 7.42
N GLU A 18 -10.76 3.32 8.27
CA GLU A 18 -10.93 4.72 7.85
C GLU A 18 -9.81 5.18 6.89
N LYS A 19 -8.58 4.73 7.13
CA LYS A 19 -7.41 4.99 6.26
C LYS A 19 -7.51 4.37 4.86
N CYS A 20 -8.46 3.46 4.61
CA CYS A 20 -8.71 2.90 3.28
C CYS A 20 -9.78 3.68 2.50
N GLN A 21 -10.49 4.65 3.11
CA GLN A 21 -11.53 5.42 2.43
C GLN A 21 -10.95 6.16 1.22
N GLY A 22 -11.60 6.05 0.07
CA GLY A 22 -11.13 6.63 -1.19
C GLY A 22 -10.08 5.79 -1.94
N CYS A 23 -9.73 4.60 -1.46
CA CYS A 23 -8.90 3.67 -2.22
C CYS A 23 -9.75 2.95 -3.30
N GLU A 24 -9.29 2.95 -4.55
CA GLU A 24 -9.96 2.32 -5.70
C GLU A 24 -10.11 0.79 -5.55
N ARG A 25 -9.28 0.19 -4.69
CA ARG A 25 -9.27 -1.26 -4.43
C ARG A 25 -10.31 -1.72 -3.42
N THR A 26 -11.12 -0.79 -2.90
CA THR A 26 -12.22 -1.10 -2.00
C THR A 26 -13.38 -1.68 -2.81
N LYS A 27 -13.86 -2.84 -2.42
CA LYS A 27 -15.08 -3.45 -2.99
C LYS A 27 -16.12 -3.62 -1.90
N GLU A 28 -17.38 -3.67 -2.31
CA GLU A 28 -18.52 -3.91 -1.43
C GLU A 28 -19.15 -5.25 -1.81
N VAL A 29 -19.28 -6.14 -0.85
CA VAL A 29 -19.97 -7.43 -0.98
C VAL A 29 -20.86 -7.58 0.23
N ASP A 30 -22.14 -7.93 0.01
CA ASP A 30 -23.15 -8.10 1.06
C ASP A 30 -23.29 -6.90 2.02
N GLY A 31 -23.09 -5.68 1.49
CA GLY A 31 -23.14 -4.43 2.27
C GLY A 31 -21.89 -4.14 3.12
N VAL A 32 -20.87 -5.00 3.05
CA VAL A 32 -19.60 -4.81 3.76
C VAL A 32 -18.51 -4.38 2.77
N LYS A 33 -17.87 -3.25 3.07
CA LYS A 33 -16.73 -2.76 2.30
C LYS A 33 -15.44 -3.43 2.76
N TYR A 34 -14.69 -4.03 1.85
CA TYR A 34 -13.42 -4.71 2.11
C TYR A 34 -12.37 -4.35 1.07
N CYS A 35 -11.11 -4.70 1.33
CA CYS A 35 -10.02 -4.50 0.39
C CYS A 35 -9.86 -5.73 -0.51
N ALA A 36 -10.00 -5.57 -1.83
CA ALA A 36 -9.84 -6.67 -2.78
C ALA A 36 -8.40 -7.20 -2.91
N SER A 37 -7.41 -6.44 -2.44
CA SER A 37 -6.00 -6.82 -2.51
C SER A 37 -5.46 -7.38 -1.19
N TYR A 38 -6.15 -7.17 -0.07
CA TYR A 38 -5.62 -7.60 1.23
C TYR A 38 -6.73 -7.92 2.24
N PRO A 39 -6.72 -9.10 2.86
CA PRO A 39 -7.79 -9.54 3.77
C PRO A 39 -7.79 -8.80 5.12
N LEU A 40 -6.64 -8.28 5.58
CA LEU A 40 -6.50 -7.63 6.89
C LEU A 40 -6.01 -6.18 6.74
N PRO A 41 -6.87 -5.22 6.36
CA PRO A 41 -6.47 -3.84 6.15
C PRO A 41 -5.89 -3.19 7.41
N GLU A 42 -6.46 -3.46 8.59
CA GLU A 42 -5.96 -2.93 9.88
C GLU A 42 -4.49 -3.28 10.11
N ARG A 43 -4.13 -4.57 9.98
CA ARG A 43 -2.74 -5.03 10.16
C ARG A 43 -1.79 -4.44 9.11
N LYS A 44 -2.28 -4.21 7.89
CA LYS A 44 -1.49 -3.59 6.83
C LYS A 44 -1.11 -2.16 7.21
N TRP A 45 -2.08 -1.37 7.66
CA TRP A 45 -1.91 0.02 8.05
C TRP A 45 -1.18 0.20 9.40
N ALA A 46 -1.22 -0.80 10.27
CA ALA A 46 -0.48 -0.80 11.53
C ALA A 46 1.04 -0.90 11.33
N GLN A 47 1.50 -1.68 10.34
CA GLN A 47 2.93 -1.85 10.08
C GLN A 47 3.53 -0.67 9.31
N LYS A 48 2.86 -0.23 8.24
CA LYS A 48 3.29 0.89 7.40
C LYS A 48 2.12 1.39 6.57
N VAL A 49 2.27 2.58 5.96
CA VAL A 49 1.32 3.08 4.98
C VAL A 49 1.14 2.05 3.86
N CYS A 50 -0.13 1.79 3.49
CA CYS A 50 -0.45 0.78 2.50
C CYS A 50 0.17 1.13 1.14
N ASN A 51 0.99 0.22 0.61
CA ASN A 51 1.64 0.38 -0.70
C ASN A 51 0.67 0.37 -1.90
N PHE A 52 -0.61 0.08 -1.64
CA PHE A 52 -1.68 0.07 -2.64
C PHE A 52 -2.65 1.23 -2.49
N ALA A 53 -2.44 2.11 -1.50
CA ALA A 53 -3.29 3.29 -1.30
C ALA A 53 -3.15 4.20 -2.53
N THR A 54 -4.19 4.24 -3.36
CA THR A 54 -4.24 5.13 -4.53
C THR A 54 -4.49 6.57 -4.14
N HIS A 55 -5.14 6.78 -2.99
CA HIS A 55 -5.49 8.09 -2.44
C HIS A 55 -4.36 8.73 -1.61
N MET A 56 -3.36 7.94 -1.17
CA MET A 56 -2.20 8.46 -0.47
C MET A 56 -0.97 8.33 -1.34
N LYS A 57 -0.47 9.46 -1.82
CA LYS A 57 0.89 9.54 -2.32
C LYS A 57 1.81 9.63 -1.12
N LEU A 58 2.53 8.56 -0.83
CA LEU A 58 3.72 8.67 0.02
C LEU A 58 4.67 9.61 -0.71
N GLU A 59 4.71 10.86 -0.28
CA GLU A 59 5.83 11.76 -0.53
C GLU A 59 7.04 11.10 0.15
N ILE A 60 7.69 10.17 -0.56
CA ILE A 60 9.05 9.80 -0.23
C ILE A 60 9.82 11.08 -0.51
N ASP A 61 10.22 11.79 0.54
CA ASP A 61 11.18 12.87 0.47
C ASP A 61 12.42 12.37 -0.26
N LYS A 62 12.42 12.53 -1.60
CA LYS A 62 13.62 12.39 -2.45
C LYS A 62 14.63 13.50 -2.14
N GLY A 63 14.35 14.35 -1.16
CA GLY A 63 15.25 15.32 -0.55
C GLY A 63 16.34 14.70 0.33
N GLY A 64 16.27 13.39 0.61
CA GLY A 64 17.44 12.65 1.04
C GLY A 64 18.46 12.67 -0.09
N LYS A 65 19.39 13.64 -0.07
CA LYS A 65 20.56 13.74 -0.96
C LYS A 65 21.02 12.33 -1.26
N VAL A 66 20.71 11.83 -2.45
CA VAL A 66 21.22 10.54 -2.89
C VAL A 66 22.71 10.80 -3.07
N ASN A 67 23.47 10.54 -2.01
CA ASN A 67 24.92 10.59 -2.00
C ASN A 67 25.38 9.41 -2.87
N VAL A 68 25.24 9.59 -4.19
CA VAL A 68 25.80 8.67 -5.16
C VAL A 68 27.31 8.81 -5.00
N ASN A 69 27.94 7.75 -4.50
CA ASN A 69 29.39 7.69 -4.42
C ASN A 69 29.99 8.06 -5.80
N PRO A 70 31.00 8.94 -5.88
CA PRO A 70 31.62 9.38 -7.13
C PRO A 70 31.99 8.23 -8.08
N LEU A 71 32.43 7.08 -7.53
CA LEU A 71 32.74 5.88 -8.30
C LEU A 71 31.50 5.26 -8.97
N LYS A 72 30.36 5.28 -8.28
CA LYS A 72 29.08 4.78 -8.80
C LYS A 72 28.51 5.71 -9.89
N ALA A 73 28.74 7.02 -9.78
CA ALA A 73 28.41 7.99 -10.83
C ALA A 73 29.28 7.78 -12.08
N SER A 74 30.60 7.68 -11.91
CA SER A 74 31.54 7.43 -13.00
C SER A 74 31.24 6.11 -13.73
N LYS A 75 31.00 5.02 -13.00
CA LYS A 75 30.66 3.71 -13.59
C LYS A 75 29.32 3.72 -14.35
N ARG A 76 28.36 4.54 -13.93
CA ARG A 76 27.08 4.73 -14.65
C ARG A 76 27.27 5.55 -15.92
N ALA A 77 28.06 6.61 -15.87
CA ALA A 77 28.39 7.43 -17.05
C ALA A 77 29.18 6.62 -18.10
N ALA A 78 30.02 5.69 -17.68
CA ALA A 78 30.78 4.83 -18.58
C ALA A 78 29.94 3.74 -19.27
N ARG A 79 28.85 3.25 -18.64
CA ARG A 79 27.97 2.21 -19.20
C ARG A 79 26.92 2.72 -20.21
N GLY A 80 26.78 4.04 -20.32
CA GLY A 80 25.87 4.69 -21.27
C GLY A 80 26.53 5.16 -22.57
N ARG A 81 27.82 4.82 -22.76
CA ARG A 81 28.54 4.96 -24.03
C ARG A 81 28.76 3.57 -24.63
#